data_AF-A0A315WP27-F1
#
_entry.id   AF-A0A315WP27-F1
#
_cell.length_a   1.000
_cell.length_b   1.000
_cell.length_c   1.000
_cell.angle_alpha   90.00
_cell.angle_beta   90.00
_cell.angle_gamma   90.00
#
_symmetry.space_group_name_H-M   'P 1'
#
loop_
_entity.id
_entity.type
_entity.pdbx_description
1 polymer ?
#
loop_
_entity_poly.entity_id
_entity_poly.type
_entity_poly.pdbx_seq_one_letter_code
_entity_poly.pdbx_strand_id
1 'polypeptide(L)' 'MTTTIHDTSISMHIEFDLNQNELEALLRHCQTYKPTSGDVREDRRVQDALEALEEALLSANASH' A
#
# COMPACT_ATOMS: atom_id res chain seq x y z
N MET A 1 -1.24 26.15 28.62
CA MET A 1 -0.30 25.18 28.02
C MET A 1 -1.09 23.93 27.67
N THR A 2 -1.56 23.78 26.43
CA THR A 2 -1.96 22.48 25.87
C THR A 2 -2.21 22.66 24.38
N THR A 3 -1.21 22.31 23.58
CA THR A 3 -1.35 22.18 22.13
C THR A 3 -1.98 20.83 21.87
N THR A 4 -3.28 20.80 21.56
CA THR A 4 -3.92 19.61 21.00
C THR A 4 -3.46 19.48 19.55
N ILE A 5 -2.41 18.70 19.33
CA ILE A 5 -2.07 18.22 17.99
C ILE A 5 -3.19 17.24 17.64
N HIS A 6 -4.16 17.71 16.84
CA HIS A 6 -4.98 16.79 16.05
C HIS A 6 -3.99 16.13 15.09
N ASP A 7 -3.55 14.93 15.46
CA ASP A 7 -2.96 13.97 14.54
C ASP A 7 -4.00 13.74 13.44
N THR A 8 -3.95 14.60 12.43
CA THR A 8 -4.61 14.36 11.16
C THR A 8 -3.66 13.43 10.42
N SER A 9 -3.50 12.21 10.95
CA SER A 9 -3.14 11.08 10.12
C SER A 9 -4.18 11.11 9.01
N ILE A 10 -3.75 11.57 7.83
CA ILE A 10 -4.47 11.37 6.59
C ILE A 10 -4.36 9.86 6.36
N SER A 11 -5.15 9.12 7.14
CA SER A 11 -5.38 7.71 6.96
C SER A 11 -6.15 7.65 5.66
N MET A 12 -5.41 7.49 4.56
CA MET A 12 -5.97 7.23 3.26
C MET A 12 -6.61 5.84 3.33
N HIS A 13 -7.79 5.77 3.95
CA HIS A 13 -8.60 4.57 4.11
C HIS A 13 -9.25 4.30 2.75
N ILE A 14 -8.43 3.83 1.81
CA ILE A 14 -8.95 3.19 0.62
C ILE A 14 -9.45 1.83 1.11
N GLU A 15 -10.75 1.73 1.38
CA GLU A 15 -11.38 0.48 1.76
C GLU A 15 -11.50 -0.37 0.49
N PHE A 16 -10.59 -1.31 0.37
CA PHE A 16 -10.52 -2.25 -0.73
C PHE A 16 -11.52 -3.39 -0.47
N ASP A 17 -12.72 -3.30 -1.05
CA ASP A 17 -13.65 -4.44 -1.15
C ASP A 17 -13.11 -5.42 -2.21
N LEU A 18 -12.10 -6.19 -1.83
CA LEU A 18 -11.47 -7.19 -2.67
C LEU A 18 -11.92 -8.57 -2.21
N ASN A 19 -12.40 -9.39 -3.13
CA ASN A 19 -12.53 -10.81 -2.84
C ASN A 19 -11.14 -11.45 -2.71
N GLN A 20 -11.04 -12.63 -2.08
CA GLN A 20 -9.77 -13.34 -1.85
C GLN A 20 -8.95 -13.52 -3.14
N ASN A 21 -9.60 -13.88 -4.25
CA ASN A 21 -8.94 -14.01 -5.56
C ASN A 21 -8.34 -12.68 -6.06
N GLU A 22 -9.02 -11.56 -5.80
CA GLU A 22 -8.56 -10.23 -6.24
C GLU A 22 -7.42 -9.74 -5.36
N LEU A 23 -7.50 -9.99 -4.05
CA LEU A 23 -6.43 -9.72 -3.09
C LEU A 23 -5.15 -10.50 -3.47
N GLU A 24 -5.28 -11.80 -3.72
CA GLU A 24 -4.14 -12.64 -4.15
C GLU A 24 -3.56 -12.18 -5.50
N ALA A 25 -4.41 -11.77 -6.45
CA ALA A 25 -3.95 -11.25 -7.73
C ALA A 25 -3.18 -9.92 -7.59
N LEU A 26 -3.65 -9.01 -6.73
CA LEU A 26 -2.99 -7.75 -6.42
C LEU A 26 -1.67 -7.95 -5.66
N LEU A 27 -1.65 -8.87 -4.69
CA LEU A 27 -0.44 -9.24 -3.96
C LEU A 27 0.63 -9.77 -4.93
N ARG A 28 0.23 -10.69 -5.81
CA ARG A 28 1.11 -11.24 -6.84
C ARG A 28 1.57 -10.17 -7.83
N HIS A 29 0.73 -9.19 -8.15
CA HIS A 29 1.10 -8.07 -8.99
C HIS A 29 2.18 -7.21 -8.32
N CYS A 30 2.03 -6.89 -7.03
CA CYS A 30 3.04 -6.11 -6.30
C CYS A 30 4.41 -6.81 -6.28
N GLN A 31 4.43 -8.13 -6.13
CA GLN A 31 5.67 -8.92 -6.10
C GLN A 31 6.32 -9.12 -7.47
N THR A 32 5.53 -9.11 -8.55
CA THR A 32 6.04 -9.36 -9.92
C THR A 32 6.32 -8.09 -10.70
N TYR A 33 5.67 -6.99 -10.34
CA TYR A 33 5.85 -5.71 -10.98
C TYR A 33 7.20 -5.12 -10.56
N LYS A 34 8.07 -4.89 -11.55
CA LYS A 34 9.33 -4.20 -11.35
C LYS A 34 9.23 -2.82 -12.03
N PRO A 35 9.28 -1.72 -11.28
CA PRO A 35 9.28 -0.40 -11.90
C PRO A 35 10.53 -0.28 -12.79
N THR A 36 10.29 0.12 -14.04
CA THR A 36 11.34 0.29 -15.07
C THR A 36 11.14 1.61 -15.81
N SER A 37 10.80 2.67 -15.07
CA SER A 37 10.53 3.98 -15.65
C SER A 37 11.80 4.64 -16.20
N GLY A 38 12.98 4.16 -15.79
CA GLY A 38 14.28 4.71 -16.20
C GLY A 38 14.73 5.89 -15.32
N ASP A 39 13.89 6.30 -14.38
CA ASP A 39 14.12 7.33 -13.39
C ASP A 39 14.22 6.69 -12.01
N VAL A 40 15.45 6.52 -11.50
CA VAL A 40 15.74 5.83 -10.23
C VAL A 40 14.92 6.38 -9.05
N ARG A 41 14.62 7.68 -9.07
CA ARG A 41 13.79 8.33 -8.03
C ARG A 41 12.34 7.91 -8.13
N GLU A 42 11.81 7.83 -9.34
CA GLU A 42 10.44 7.37 -9.59
C GLU A 42 10.32 5.89 -9.29
N ASP A 43 11.27 5.08 -9.77
CA ASP A 43 11.30 3.64 -9.49
C ASP A 43 11.31 3.36 -7.98
N ARG A 44 12.09 4.13 -7.20
CA ARG A 44 12.14 4.01 -5.74
C ARG A 44 10.83 4.42 -5.06
N ARG A 45 10.16 5.47 -5.55
CA ARG A 45 8.86 5.90 -5.01
C ARG A 45 7.76 4.90 -5.32
N VAL A 46 7.79 4.31 -6.52
CA VAL A 46 6.84 3.27 -6.93
C VAL A 46 7.09 2.01 -6.12
N GLN A 47 8.35 1.64 -5.90
CA GLN A 47 8.71 0.50 -5.06
C GLN A 47 8.22 0.68 -3.62
N ASP A 48 8.47 1.84 -3.01
CA ASP A 48 7.99 2.18 -1.67
C ASP A 48 6.45 2.10 -1.56
N ALA A 49 5.74 2.60 -2.58
CA ALA A 49 4.28 2.51 -2.64
C ALA A 49 3.77 1.06 -2.81
N LEU A 50 4.48 0.22 -3.56
CA LEU A 50 4.14 -1.20 -3.72
C LEU A 50 4.35 -1.98 -2.43
N GLU A 51 5.44 -1.71 -1.72
CA GLU A 51 5.71 -2.30 -0.40
C GLU A 51 4.62 -1.90 0.62
N ALA A 52 4.23 -0.63 0.66
CA ALA A 52 3.15 -0.16 1.53
C ALA A 52 1.79 -0.79 1.17
N LEU A 53 1.50 -0.99 -0.12
CA LEU A 53 0.29 -1.66 -0.59
C LEU A 53 0.30 -3.15 -0.23
N GLU A 54 1.42 -3.84 -0.40
CA GLU A 54 1.58 -5.25 -0.02
C GLU A 54 1.31 -5.45 1.48
N GLU A 55 1.92 -4.65 2.35
CA GLU A 55 1.69 -4.69 3.80
C GLU A 55 0.22 -4.46 4.16
N ALA A 56 -0.43 -3.49 3.49
CA ALA A 56 -1.86 -3.22 3.70
C ALA A 56 -2.74 -4.40 3.28
N LEU A 57 -2.45 -5.05 2.14
CA LEU A 57 -3.16 -6.22 1.66
C LEU A 57 -2.94 -7.43 2.59
N LEU A 58 -1.73 -7.65 3.08
CA LEU A 58 -1.42 -8.72 4.05
C LEU A 58 -2.14 -8.50 5.37
N SER A 59 -2.15 -7.27 5.89
CA SER A 59 -2.87 -6.91 7.12
C SER A 59 -4.38 -7.07 6.96
N ALA A 60 -4.94 -6.71 5.80
CA ALA A 60 -6.36 -6.93 5.49
C ALA A 60 -6.69 -8.42 5.41
N ASN A 61 -5.83 -9.23 4.78
CA ASN A 61 -6.01 -10.68 4.67
C ASN A 61 -5.91 -11.41 6.01
N ALA A 62 -5.02 -10.96 6.91
CA ALA A 62 -4.85 -11.55 8.23
C ALA A 62 -5.98 -11.21 9.21
N SER A 63 -6.81 -10.21 8.88
CA SER A 63 -7.93 -9.76 9.72
C SER A 63 -9.26 -10.42 9.38
N HIS A 64 -9.28 -11.42 8.48
CA HIS A 64 -10.47 -12.17 8.07
C HIS A 64 -10.59 -13.53 8.78
#